data_AF-A0A914RPW7-F1
#
_entry.id   AF-A0A914RPW7-F1
#
_cell.length_a   1.000
_cell.length_b   1.000
_cell.length_c   1.000
_cell.angle_alpha   90.00
_cell.angle_beta   90.00
_cell.angle_gamma   90.00
#
_symmetry.space_group_name_H-M   'P 1'
#
loop_
_entity.id
_entity.type
_entity.pdbx_description
1 polymer ?
#
loop_
_entity_poly.entity_id
_entity_poly.type
_entity_poly.pdbx_seq_one_letter_code
_entity_poly.pdbx_strand_id
1 'polypeptide(L)' 'MYDGPLQVAAYVGAVNSDPNFSSLPTITNGAVIIAKEDGRAAHVAEMGFHDLEVWISAVCSRNIEIHMIAMSVLR' A
#
# COMPACT_ATOMS: atom_id res chain seq x y z
N MET A 1 5.00 14.70 5.38
CA MET A 1 4.50 14.43 4.01
C MET A 1 3.97 13.00 4.04
N TYR A 2 2.72 12.78 3.66
CA TYR A 2 2.02 11.52 3.95
C TYR A 2 2.32 10.51 2.83
N ASP A 3 3.33 9.65 3.03
CA ASP A 3 3.74 8.62 2.06
C ASP A 3 2.82 7.38 2.04
N GLY A 4 1.64 7.45 2.68
CA GLY A 4 0.69 6.34 2.79
C GLY A 4 0.31 5.70 1.44
N PRO A 5 -0.15 6.47 0.43
CA PRO A 5 -0.48 5.93 -0.89
C PRO A 5 0.72 5.28 -1.60
N LEU A 6 1.91 5.87 -1.49
CA LEU A 6 3.14 5.33 -2.07
C LEU A 6 3.52 3.99 -1.45
N GLN A 7 3.42 3.87 -0.12
CA GLN A 7 3.75 2.64 0.58
C GLN A 7 2.79 1.51 0.20
N VAL A 8 1.48 1.77 0.16
CA VAL A 8 0.50 0.75 -0.24
C VAL A 8 0.75 0.31 -1.69
N ALA A 9 0.96 1.27 -2.60
CA ALA A 9 1.27 0.97 -4.00
C ALA A 9 2.56 0.14 -4.14
N ALA A 10 3.59 0.44 -3.35
CA ALA A 10 4.84 -0.30 -3.34
C ALA A 10 4.61 -1.77 -2.92
N TYR A 11 3.85 -2.01 -1.84
CA TYR A 11 3.53 -3.38 -1.41
C TYR A 11 2.66 -4.13 -2.44
N VAL A 12 1.66 -3.47 -3.03
CA VAL A 12 0.82 -4.07 -4.06
C VAL A 12 1.66 -4.48 -5.27
N GLY A 13 2.53 -3.59 -5.75
CA GLY A 13 3.44 -3.86 -6.87
C GLY A 13 4.40 -5.02 -6.57
N ALA A 14 4.95 -5.06 -5.35
CA ALA A 14 5.84 -6.14 -4.92
C ALA A 14 5.13 -7.50 -4.86
N VAL A 15 3.99 -7.59 -4.18
CA VAL A 15 3.22 -8.84 -4.06
C VAL A 15 2.76 -9.35 -5.41
N ASN A 16 2.25 -8.47 -6.28
CA ASN A 16 1.80 -8.85 -7.62
C ASN A 16 2.94 -9.32 -8.54
N SER A 17 4.19 -8.95 -8.25
CA SER A 17 5.36 -9.28 -9.06
C SER A 17 6.20 -10.44 -8.50
N ASP A 18 5.96 -10.85 -7.25
CA ASP A 18 6.73 -11.88 -6.56
C ASP A 18 6.17 -13.29 -6.88
N PRO A 19 6.98 -14.19 -7.48
CA PRO A 19 6.55 -15.56 -7.81
C PRO A 19 6.00 -16.37 -6.64
N ASN A 20 6.41 -16.05 -5.40
CA ASN A 20 5.93 -16.73 -4.19
C ASN A 20 4.41 -16.52 -3.97
N PHE A 21 3.85 -15.45 -4.53
CA PHE A 21 2.43 -15.11 -4.43
C PHE A 21 1.66 -15.34 -5.74
N SER A 22 2.29 -15.95 -6.75
CA SER A 22 1.69 -16.16 -8.08
C SER A 22 0.43 -17.01 -8.10
N SER A 23 0.16 -17.77 -7.04
CA SER A 23 -1.07 -18.55 -6.86
C SER A 23 -2.26 -17.75 -6.33
N LEU A 24 -2.02 -16.52 -5.85
CA LEU A 24 -3.06 -15.62 -5.35
C LEU A 24 -3.58 -14.73 -6.49
N PRO A 25 -4.85 -14.27 -6.43
CA PRO A 25 -5.36 -13.27 -7.36
C PRO A 25 -4.56 -11.97 -7.29
N THR A 26 -4.37 -11.32 -8.44
CA THR A 26 -3.75 -10.00 -8.53
C THR A 26 -4.51 -8.99 -7.67
N ILE A 27 -3.80 -8.27 -6.82
CA ILE A 27 -4.38 -7.20 -6.01
C ILE A 27 -4.61 -5.99 -6.91
N THR A 28 -5.88 -5.55 -6.98
CA THR A 28 -6.31 -4.41 -7.82
C THR A 28 -6.73 -3.19 -7.03
N ASN A 29 -6.75 -3.27 -5.70
CA ASN A 29 -7.24 -2.23 -4.81
C ASN A 29 -6.39 -2.15 -3.55
N GLY A 30 -6.30 -0.95 -2.99
CA GLY A 30 -5.66 -0.69 -1.71
C GLY A 30 -6.45 0.32 -0.90
N ALA A 31 -6.08 0.52 0.37
CA ALA A 31 -6.68 1.57 1.18
C ALA A 31 -5.68 2.04 2.24
N VAL A 32 -5.78 3.32 2.60
CA VAL A 32 -5.13 3.87 3.79
C VAL A 32 -6.21 4.20 4.81
N ILE A 33 -6.10 3.61 5.99
CA ILE A 33 -7.07 3.78 7.09
C ILE A 33 -6.42 4.61 8.19
N ILE A 34 -7.05 5.74 8.52
CA ILE A 34 -6.62 6.63 9.59
C ILE A 34 -7.60 6.49 10.75
N ALA A 35 -7.22 5.70 11.74
CA ALA A 35 -7.94 5.61 13.01
C ALA A 35 -7.75 6.90 13.82
N LYS A 36 -8.80 7.32 14.53
CA LYS A 36 -8.76 8.50 15.39
C LYS A 36 -8.76 8.05 16.85
N GLU A 37 -7.89 8.65 17.65
CA GLU A 37 -7.75 8.33 19.08
C GLU A 37 -9.01 8.67 19.89
N ASP A 38 -9.83 9.61 19.39
CA ASP A 38 -11.08 10.03 20.01
C ASP A 38 -12.24 9.03 19.82
N GLY A 39 -11.98 7.87 19.21
CA GLY A 39 -12.97 6.82 18.99
C GLY A 39 -14.00 7.15 17.91
N ARG A 40 -13.87 8.28 17.20
CA ARG A 40 -14.74 8.59 16.05
C ARG A 40 -14.41 7.70 14.86
N ALA A 41 -15.34 7.64 13.92
CA ALA A 41 -15.17 6.90 12.67
C ALA A 41 -13.84 7.25 11.98
N ALA A 42 -13.11 6.19 11.63
CA ALA A 42 -11.86 6.24 10.89
C ALA A 42 -12.09 6.90 9.52
N HIS A 43 -11.06 7.58 9.02
CA HIS A 43 -11.05 8.02 7.64
C HIS A 43 -10.44 6.92 6.78
N VAL A 44 -11.11 6.57 5.68
CA VAL A 44 -10.64 5.57 4.73
C VAL A 44 -10.41 6.26 3.39
N ALA A 45 -9.18 6.21 2.91
CA ALA A 45 -8.82 6.61 1.56
C ALA A 45 -8.60 5.35 0.73
N GLU A 46 -9.63 4.95 -0.01
CA GLU A 46 -9.55 3.82 -0.94
C GLU A 46 -8.76 4.21 -2.19
N MET A 47 -8.06 3.24 -2.77
CA MET A 47 -7.30 3.35 -4.00
C MET A 47 -7.77 2.26 -4.94
N GLY A 48 -8.35 2.68 -6.07
CA GLY A 48 -8.69 1.78 -7.15
C GLY A 48 -7.46 1.37 -7.95
N PHE A 49 -7.68 0.48 -8.92
CA PHE A 49 -6.64 0.02 -9.83
C PHE A 49 -5.90 1.18 -10.50
N HIS A 50 -6.64 2.18 -10.98
CA HIS A 50 -6.06 3.34 -11.66
C HIS A 50 -5.19 4.20 -10.74
N ASP A 51 -5.63 4.39 -9.48
CA ASP A 51 -4.82 5.11 -8.49
C ASP A 51 -3.52 4.36 -8.20
N LEU A 52 -3.61 3.03 -8.04
CA LEU A 52 -2.46 2.18 -7.79
C LEU A 52 -1.46 2.22 -8.96
N GLU A 53 -1.90 2.22 -10.21
CA GLU A 53 -1.01 2.35 -11.37
C GLU A 53 -0.19 3.65 -11.33
N VAL A 54 -0.84 4.77 -11.01
CA VAL A 54 -0.17 6.08 -10.88
C VAL A 54 0.87 6.04 -9.76
N TRP A 55 0.50 5.50 -8.60
CA TRP A 55 1.40 5.45 -7.45
C TRP A 55 2.54 4.43 -7.62
N ILE A 56 2.30 3.29 -8.26
CA ILE A 56 3.34 2.29 -8.60
C ILE A 56 4.36 2.93 -9.55
N SER A 57 3.90 3.65 -10.58
CA SER A 57 4.80 4.39 -11.48
C SER A 57 5.66 5.41 -10.72
N ALA A 58 5.07 6.11 -9.74
CA ALA A 58 5.80 7.02 -8.88
C ALA A 58 6.82 6.31 -7.95
N VAL A 59 6.51 5.13 -7.43
CA VAL A 59 7.43 4.29 -6.64
C VAL A 59 8.65 3.92 -7.48
N CYS A 60 8.42 3.39 -8.68
CA CYS A 60 9.49 3.00 -9.62
C CYS A 60 10.37 4.19 -10.00
N SER A 61 9.78 5.37 -10.21
CA SER A 61 10.50 6.59 -10.58
C SER A 61 11.36 7.17 -9.45
N ARG A 62 11.02 6.87 -8.19
CA ARG A 62 11.70 7.41 -6.99
C ARG A 62 12.76 6.47 -6.42
N ASN A 63 12.98 5.29 -7.01
CA ASN A 63 13.90 4.25 -6.54
C ASN A 63 13.73 3.98 -5.04
N ILE A 64 12.47 3.91 -4.59
CA ILE A 64 12.14 3.66 -3.18
C ILE A 64 12.46 2.20 -2.88
N GLU A 65 13.52 1.97 -2.11
CA GLU A 65 13.78 0.64 -1.55
C GLU A 65 12.67 0.29 -0.56
N ILE A 66 11.89 -0.75 -0.87
CA ILE A 66 10.91 -1.32 0.05
C ILE A 66 11.68 -2.12 1.09
N HIS A 67 12.32 -1.42 2.03
CA HIS A 67 12.76 -2.04 3.26
C HIS A 67 11.51 -2.47 4.00
N MET A 68 11.35 -3.78 4.12
CA MET A 68 10.26 -4.48 4.78
C MET A 68 9.93 -3.84 6.14
N ILE A 69 9.07 -2.82 6.16
CA ILE A 69 8.45 -2.33 7.40
C ILE A 69 7.47 -3.43 7.78
N ALA A 70 7.98 -4.43 8.50
CA ALA A 70 7.15 -5.33 9.26
C ALA A 70 6.24 -4.45 10.13
N MET A 71 4.94 -4.50 9.87
CA MET A 71 3.96 -3.94 10.79
C MET A 71 4.18 -4.58 12.15
N SER A 72 4.92 -3.88 13.01
CA SER A 72 4.92 -4.15 14.43
C SER A 72 3.56 -3.63 14.93
N VAL A 73 2.54 -4.49 14.83
CA VAL A 73 1.47 -4.46 15.82
C VAL A 73 2.14 -4.92 17.11
N LEU A 74 2.73 -3.98 17.84
CA LEU A 74 3.18 -4.19 19.21
C LEU A 74 1.94 -4.62 20.01
N ARG A 75 1.99 -5.86 20.51
CA ARG A 75 1.15 -6.29 21.63
C ARG A 75 1.65 -5.63 22.92
#